data_AF-A0A9W8BCB9-F1
#
_entry.id   AF-A0A9W8BCB9-F1
#
_cell.length_a   1.000
_cell.length_b   1.000
_cell.length_c   1.000
_cell.angle_alpha   90.00
_cell.angle_beta   90.00
_cell.angle_gamma   90.00
#
_symmetry.space_group_name_H-M   'P 1'
#
loop_
_entity.id
_entity.type
_entity.pdbx_description
1 polymer ?
#
loop_
_entity_poly.entity_id
_entity_poly.type
_entity_poly.pdbx_seq_one_letter_code
_entity_poly.pdbx_strand_id
1 'polypeptide(L)' 'MGHGRKKKRTHVVPTQEEIEKIPKTLVVKSGSVGRSVSALVGDVRHVMEPNTASKLKERKTNKIKDYVA' A
#
# COMPACT_ATOMS: atom_id res chain seq x y z
N MET A 1 38.29 -6.18 -24.38
CA MET A 1 37.12 -6.47 -23.53
C MET A 1 36.52 -5.16 -23.02
N GLY A 2 35.49 -4.63 -23.67
CA GLY A 2 34.88 -3.36 -23.28
C GLY A 2 33.90 -3.54 -22.12
N HIS A 3 34.12 -2.87 -20.99
CA HIS A 3 33.18 -2.89 -19.87
C HIS A 3 31.99 -1.98 -20.19
N GLY A 4 30.79 -2.58 -20.28
CA GLY A 4 29.55 -1.86 -20.55
C GLY A 4 29.23 -0.82 -19.47
N ARG A 5 28.96 0.42 -19.90
CA ARG A 5 28.58 1.53 -19.01
C ARG A 5 27.20 1.25 -18.37
N LYS A 6 27.17 0.94 -17.08
CA LYS A 6 25.93 0.88 -16.28
C LYS A 6 25.42 2.31 -16.04
N LYS A 7 24.21 2.62 -16.50
CA LYS A 7 23.54 3.89 -16.18
C LYS A 7 23.07 3.86 -14.72
N LYS A 8 23.50 4.85 -13.92
CA LYS A 8 22.97 5.07 -12.57
C LYS A 8 21.59 5.72 -12.70
N ARG A 9 20.59 5.21 -11.97
CA ARG A 9 19.21 5.71 -11.98
C ARG A 9 19.18 7.13 -11.39
N THR A 10 18.61 8.10 -12.13
CA THR A 10 18.57 9.53 -11.77
C THR A 10 17.28 9.97 -11.09
N HIS A 11 16.41 9.05 -10.67
CA HIS A 11 15.20 9.44 -9.95
C HIS A 11 15.55 9.93 -8.55
N VAL A 12 15.21 11.19 -8.27
CA VAL A 12 15.21 11.77 -6.93
C VAL A 12 14.22 10.96 -6.09
N VAL A 13 14.72 10.30 -5.04
CA VAL A 13 13.86 9.62 -4.08
C VAL A 13 13.22 10.72 -3.23
N PRO A 14 11.88 10.77 -3.13
CA PRO A 14 11.21 11.78 -2.30
C PRO A 14 11.71 11.69 -0.86
N THR A 15 11.87 12.84 -0.23
CA THR A 15 12.33 12.95 1.15
C THR A 15 11.25 12.43 2.11
N GLN A 16 11.64 11.97 3.31
CA GLN A 16 10.72 11.41 4.30
C GLN A 16 9.56 12.38 4.63
N GLU A 17 9.86 13.68 4.71
CA GLU A 17 8.90 14.76 5.00
C GLU A 17 7.86 14.96 3.89
N GLU A 18 8.25 14.75 2.63
CA GLU A 18 7.33 14.79 1.49
C GLU A 18 6.38 13.59 1.51
N ILE A 19 6.87 12.42 1.93
CA ILE A 19 6.07 11.19 2.05
C ILE A 19 5.05 11.30 3.21
N GLU A 20 5.40 12.00 4.29
CA GLU A 20 4.52 12.19 5.44
C GLU A 20 3.39 13.19 5.17
N LYS A 21 3.61 14.19 4.32
CA LYS A 21 2.57 15.13 3.88
C LYS A 21 1.52 14.50 2.97
N ILE A 22 1.84 13.38 2.31
CA ILE A 22 0.90 12.71 1.42
C ILE A 22 -0.18 12.03 2.26
N PRO A 23 -1.48 12.28 1.96
CA PRO A 23 -2.56 11.62 2.69
C PRO A 23 -2.51 10.11 2.47
N LYS A 24 -2.28 9.37 3.56
CA LYS A 24 -2.31 7.91 3.58
C LYS A 24 -3.72 7.44 3.85
N THR A 25 -4.16 6.43 3.11
CA THR A 25 -5.52 5.88 3.28
C THR A 25 -5.45 4.39 3.60
N LEU A 26 -6.43 3.94 4.38
CA LEU A 26 -6.55 2.54 4.81
C LEU A 26 -7.95 2.05 4.47
N VAL A 27 -8.03 0.97 3.69
CA VAL A 27 -9.29 0.29 3.39
C VAL A 27 -9.27 -1.04 4.10
N VAL A 28 -10.23 -1.28 4.99
CA VAL A 28 -10.34 -2.50 5.79
C VAL A 28 -11.78 -2.96 5.89
N LYS A 29 -11.99 -4.28 5.87
CA LYS A 29 -13.28 -4.89 6.21
C LYS A 29 -13.36 -5.24 7.69
N SER A 30 -14.57 -5.18 8.25
CA SER A 30 -14.87 -5.64 9.61
C SER A 30 -15.79 -6.86 9.56
N GLY A 31 -15.56 -7.81 10.47
CA GLY A 31 -16.39 -9.01 10.61
C GLY A 31 -16.20 -10.07 9.51
N SER A 32 -17.11 -11.05 9.51
CA SER A 32 -17.14 -12.10 8.49
C SER A 32 -17.92 -11.62 7.28
N VAL A 33 -17.21 -11.33 6.18
CA VAL A 33 -17.83 -10.92 4.92
C VAL A 33 -17.72 -12.00 3.85
N GLY A 34 -18.66 -11.96 2.90
CA GLY A 34 -18.66 -12.84 1.73
C GLY A 34 -17.58 -12.49 0.68
N ARG A 35 -17.49 -13.33 -0.35
CA ARG A 35 -16.48 -13.22 -1.41
C ARG A 35 -16.53 -11.89 -2.17
N SER A 36 -17.73 -11.39 -2.48
CA SER A 36 -17.91 -10.16 -3.26
C SER A 36 -17.35 -8.93 -2.57
N VAL A 37 -17.59 -8.79 -1.25
CA VAL A 37 -17.02 -7.69 -0.46
C VAL A 37 -15.51 -7.82 -0.35
N SER A 38 -14.99 -9.06 -0.22
CA SER A 38 -13.54 -9.27 -0.17
C SER A 38 -12.85 -8.92 -1.50
N ALA A 39 -13.50 -9.14 -2.63
CA ALA A 39 -13.01 -8.72 -3.95
C ALA A 39 -13.04 -7.18 -4.07
N LEU A 40 -14.17 -6.56 -3.69
CA LEU A 40 -14.31 -5.10 -3.71
C LEU A 40 -13.21 -4.39 -2.90
N VAL A 41 -12.86 -4.90 -1.72
CA VAL A 41 -11.77 -4.34 -0.92
C VAL A 41 -10.43 -4.39 -1.67
N GLY A 42 -10.17 -5.47 -2.40
CA GLY A 42 -8.99 -5.59 -3.24
C GLY A 42 -8.98 -4.56 -4.37
N ASP A 43 -10.11 -4.42 -5.07
CA ASP A 43 -10.25 -3.49 -6.19
C ASP A 43 -10.11 -2.04 -5.74
N VAL A 44 -10.74 -1.66 -4.62
CA VAL A 44 -10.62 -0.31 -4.04
C VAL A 44 -9.18 -0.03 -3.62
N ARG A 45 -8.47 -1.01 -3.03
CA ARG A 45 -7.04 -0.83 -2.70
C ARG A 45 -6.19 -0.61 -3.94
N HIS A 46 -6.49 -1.28 -5.05
CA HIS A 46 -5.76 -1.12 -6.30
C HIS A 46 -6.00 0.26 -6.92
N VAL A 47 -7.23 0.77 -6.89
CA VAL A 47 -7.57 2.12 -7.37
C VAL A 47 -6.88 3.22 -6.56
N MET A 48 -6.66 3.00 -5.26
CA MET A 48 -6.05 3.99 -4.38
C MET A 48 -4.50 3.87 -4.27
N GLU A 49 -3.86 2.98 -5.04
CA GLU A 49 -2.39 2.93 -5.11
C GLU A 49 -1.81 4.25 -5.65
N PRO A 50 -0.63 4.70 -5.18
CA PRO A 50 0.36 4.01 -4.34
C PRO A 50 0.24 4.26 -2.82
N ASN A 51 -0.64 5.15 -2.38
CA ASN A 51 -0.65 5.67 -0.99
C ASN A 51 -1.57 4.90 -0.03
N THR A 52 -2.05 3.73 -0.48
CA THR A 52 -2.89 2.81 0.29
C THR A 52 -2.13 1.54 0.61
N ALA A 53 -2.43 0.94 1.76
CA ALA A 53 -1.83 -0.31 2.20
C ALA A 53 -2.30 -1.53 1.37
N SER A 54 -1.77 -1.69 0.15
CA SER A 54 -2.12 -2.80 -0.74
C SER A 54 -1.63 -4.16 -0.26
N LYS A 55 -0.53 -4.20 0.50
CA LYS A 55 0.04 -5.43 1.09
C LYS A 55 -0.60 -5.85 2.42
N LEU A 56 -1.65 -5.16 2.87
CA LEU A 56 -2.26 -5.43 4.16
C LEU A 56 -3.00 -6.78 4.17
N LYS A 57 -2.57 -7.71 5.03
CA LYS A 57 -3.23 -9.01 5.24
C LYS A 57 -4.30 -8.91 6.32
N GLU A 58 -5.55 -8.89 5.90
CA GLU A 58 -6.69 -8.84 6.82
C GLU A 58 -6.94 -10.19 7.48
N ARG A 59 -7.14 -10.19 8.80
CA ARG A 59 -7.60 -11.35 9.57
C ARG A 59 -8.91 -11.00 10.29
N LYS A 60 -9.75 -12.01 10.53
CA LYS A 60 -11.05 -11.85 11.21
C LYS A 60 -10.94 -11.28 12.63
N THR A 61 -9.81 -11.50 13.29
CA THR A 61 -9.55 -11.11 14.68
C THR A 61 -8.88 -9.74 14.82
N ASN A 62 -8.41 -9.14 13.72
CA ASN A 62 -7.64 -7.90 13.78
C ASN A 62 -8.56 -6.73 14.12
N LYS A 63 -8.13 -5.89 15.04
CA LYS A 63 -8.77 -4.61 15.39
C LYS A 63 -8.10 -3.48 14.60
N ILE A 64 -8.77 -2.33 14.51
CA ILE A 64 -8.23 -1.14 13.81
C ILE A 64 -6.86 -0.73 14.40
N LYS A 65 -6.66 -0.93 15.71
CA LYS A 65 -5.39 -0.66 16.39
C LYS A 65 -4.23 -1.51 15.86
N ASP A 66 -4.51 -2.71 15.34
CA ASP A 66 -3.48 -3.59 14.77
C ASP A 66 -3.00 -3.11 13.39
N TYR A 67 -3.64 -2.06 12.83
CA TYR A 67 -3.35 -1.49 11.52
C TYR A 67 -2.76 -0.08 11.57
N VAL A 68 -2.70 0.54 12.75
CA VAL A 68 -2.14 1.88 12.96
C VAL A 68 -0.90 1.71 13.83
N ALA A 69 0.28 1.73 13.19
CA ALA A 69 1.58 1.83 13.85
C ALA A 69 2.06 3.28 13.81
#